data_AF-A0A2G9HJ51-F1
#
_entry.id   AF-A0A2G9HJ51-F1
#
_cell.length_a   1.000
_cell.length_b   1.000
_cell.length_c   1.000
_cell.angle_alpha   90.00
_cell.angle_beta   90.00
_cell.angle_gamma   90.00
#
_symmetry.space_group_name_H-M   'P 1'
#
loop_
_entity.id
_entity.type
_entity.pdbx_description
1 polymer ?
#
loop_
_entity_poly.entity_id
_entity_poly.type
_entity_poly.pdbx_seq_one_letter_code
_entity_poly.pdbx_strand_id
1 'polypeptide(L)' 'MVLVKKYIRPLPIIKRVGKVAYKVKLPSWWKIHNVLHVSQLKPYHADMEDASRNQPSRPQLELTKK' A
#
# COMPACT_ATOMS: atom_id res chain seq x y z
N MET A 1 -4.51 21.84 10.25
CA MET A 1 -4.95 20.44 10.27
C MET A 1 -4.37 19.76 9.03
N VAL A 2 -3.44 18.81 9.20
CA VAL A 2 -2.80 18.12 8.07
C VAL A 2 -3.61 16.87 7.71
N LEU A 3 -3.92 16.70 6.42
CA LEU A 3 -4.57 15.50 5.91
C LEU A 3 -3.52 14.38 5.79
N VAL A 4 -3.66 13.36 6.64
CA VAL A 4 -2.77 12.17 6.59
C VAL A 4 -3.34 11.15 5.62
N LYS A 5 -2.47 10.59 4.75
CA LYS A 5 -2.85 9.52 3.83
C LYS A 5 -3.22 8.26 4.60
N LYS A 6 -4.49 7.86 4.52
CA LYS A 6 -5.03 6.65 5.16
C LYS A 6 -4.54 5.34 4.54
N TYR A 7 -4.13 5.36 3.26
CA TYR A 7 -3.68 4.18 2.53
C TYR A 7 -2.28 4.38 1.97
N ILE A 8 -1.48 3.32 2.04
CA ILE A 8 -0.27 3.22 1.22
C ILE A 8 -0.70 2.98 -0.23
N ARG A 9 0.10 3.55 -1.14
CA ARG A 9 -0.03 3.43 -2.60
C ARG A 9 -0.11 1.96 -3.06
N PRO A 10 -0.47 1.69 -4.34
CA PRO A 10 -0.66 0.33 -4.84
C PRO A 10 0.50 -0.62 -4.50
N LEU A 11 0.18 -1.70 -3.79
CA LEU A 11 1.10 -2.81 -3.51
C LEU A 11 0.78 -3.95 -4.48
N PRO A 12 1.74 -4.38 -5.32
CA PRO A 12 1.47 -5.48 -6.23
C PRO A 12 1.30 -6.79 -5.45
N ILE A 13 0.24 -7.52 -5.76
CA ILE A 13 -0.03 -8.84 -5.20
C ILE A 13 0.87 -9.84 -5.93
N ILE A 14 1.68 -10.59 -5.18
CA ILE A 14 2.57 -11.61 -5.73
C ILE A 14 1.80 -12.93 -5.91
N LYS A 15 1.03 -13.33 -4.89
CA LYS A 15 0.35 -14.63 -4.88
C LYS A 15 -0.86 -14.61 -3.94
N ARG A 16 -1.91 -15.35 -4.28
CA ARG A 16 -2.99 -15.68 -3.34
C ARG A 16 -2.57 -16.88 -2.49
N VAL A 17 -2.49 -16.69 -1.17
CA VAL A 17 -2.04 -17.73 -0.21
C VAL A 17 -3.23 -18.57 0.27
N GLY A 18 -4.42 -17.98 0.36
CA GLY A 18 -5.64 -18.67 0.74
C GLY A 18 -6.90 -17.96 0.28
N LYS A 19 -8.07 -18.39 0.76
CA LYS A 19 -9.35 -17.78 0.37
C LYS A 19 -9.41 -16.29 0.72
N VAL A 20 -8.82 -15.91 1.85
CA VAL A 20 -8.86 -14.55 2.43
C VAL A 20 -7.48 -13.91 2.65
N ALA A 21 -6.41 -14.57 2.23
CA ALA A 21 -5.03 -14.14 2.48
C ALA A 21 -4.24 -13.99 1.18
N TYR A 22 -3.60 -12.83 1.00
CA TYR A 22 -2.83 -12.50 -0.18
C TYR A 22 -1.40 -12.10 0.20
N LYS A 23 -0.43 -12.62 -0.55
CA LYS A 23 0.96 -12.24 -0.46
C LYS A 23 1.21 -11.02 -1.33
N VAL A 24 1.69 -9.94 -0.76
CA VAL A 24 2.01 -8.68 -1.44
C VAL A 24 3.52 -8.46 -1.51
N LYS A 25 3.98 -7.69 -2.49
CA LYS A 25 5.38 -7.25 -2.54
C LYS A 25 5.57 -6.10 -1.57
N LEU A 26 6.00 -6.44 -0.36
CA LEU A 26 6.35 -5.43 0.61
C LEU A 26 7.67 -4.76 0.24
N PRO A 27 7.80 -3.45 0.46
CA PRO A 27 9.05 -2.78 0.28
C PRO A 27 10.00 -3.10 1.44
N SER A 28 11.31 -3.06 1.20
CA SER A 28 12.35 -3.54 2.14
C SER A 28 12.36 -2.86 3.52
N TRP A 29 11.67 -1.73 3.68
CA TRP A 29 11.60 -0.97 4.94
C TRP A 29 10.44 -1.42 5.83
N TRP A 30 9.55 -2.30 5.36
CA TRP A 30 8.51 -2.91 6.18
C TRP A 30 9.01 -4.20 6.83
N LYS A 31 8.94 -4.26 8.17
CA LYS A 31 9.30 -5.43 8.96
C LYS A 31 8.12 -6.38 9.22
N ILE A 32 6.97 -6.17 8.58
CA ILE A 32 5.77 -7.01 8.74
C ILE A 32 5.77 -8.18 7.76
N HIS A 33 4.97 -9.20 8.04
CA HIS A 33 4.78 -10.31 7.11
C HIS A 33 4.13 -9.84 5.81
N ASN A 34 4.59 -10.38 4.70
CA ASN A 34 4.08 -10.06 3.37
C ASN A 34 2.73 -10.69 3.05
N VAL A 35 2.10 -11.37 4.00
CA VAL A 35 0.76 -11.95 3.86
C VAL A 35 -0.22 -11.05 4.61
N LEU A 36 -1.14 -10.44 3.87
CA LEU A 36 -2.18 -9.57 4.40
C LEU A 36 -3.56 -10.20 4.22
N HIS A 37 -4.45 -9.92 5.18
CA HIS A 37 -5.84 -10.32 5.08
C HIS A 37 -6.59 -9.42 4.09
N VAL A 38 -7.58 -9.96 3.39
CA VAL A 38 -8.36 -9.23 2.36
C VAL A 38 -9.02 -7.96 2.91
N SER A 39 -9.36 -7.89 4.20
CA SER A 39 -9.92 -6.70 4.84
C SER A 39 -8.94 -5.53 4.97
N GLN A 40 -7.63 -5.81 4.93
CA GLN A 40 -6.56 -4.81 4.99
C GLN A 40 -6.18 -4.30 3.58
N LEU A 41 -6.67 -4.95 2.54
CA LEU A 41 -6.41 -4.61 1.15
C LEU A 41 -7.62 -3.86 0.59
N LYS A 42 -7.34 -2.81 -0.17
CA LYS A 42 -8.37 -2.13 -0.97
C LYS A 42 -8.06 -2.37 -2.45
N PRO A 43 -9.05 -2.77 -3.26
CA PRO A 43 -8.84 -2.91 -4.70
C PRO A 43 -8.39 -1.57 -5.27
N TYR A 44 -7.26 -1.61 -5.95
CA TYR A 44 -6.68 -0.44 -6.57
C TYR A 44 -7.38 -0.19 -7.91
N HIS A 45 -7.85 1.03 -8.12
CA HIS A 45 -8.42 1.49 -9.38
C HIS A 45 -7.44 2.49 -9.97
N ALA A 46 -6.95 2.23 -11.19
CA ALA A 46 -6.02 3.12 -11.85
C ALA A 46 -6.70 4.45 -12.14
N ASP A 47 -6.03 5.54 -11.77
CA ASP A 47 -6.44 6.88 -12.16
C ASP A 47 -5.98 7.06 -13.62
N MET A 48 -6.94 7.23 -14.55
CA MET A 48 -6.62 7.41 -15.98
C MET A 48 -6.15 8.85 -16.26
N GLU A 49 -6.49 9.80 -15.39
CA GLU A 49 -6.16 11.22 -15.55
C GLU A 49 -4.76 11.57 -15.02
N ASP A 50 -4.29 10.86 -13.98
CA ASP A 50 -2.97 11.12 -13.39
C ASP A 50 -2.20 9.81 -13.15
N ALA A 51 -1.30 9.50 -14.08
CA ALA A 51 -0.46 8.31 -14.02
C ALA A 51 0.52 8.31 -12.83
N SER A 52 0.82 9.49 -12.27
CA SER A 52 1.70 9.64 -11.10
C SER A 52 1.09 9.01 -9.84
N ARG A 53 -0.23 9.06 -9.69
CA ARG A 53 -0.97 8.38 -8.60
C ARG A 53 -0.89 6.86 -8.68
N ASN A 54 -0.51 6.31 -9.82
CA ASN A 54 -0.46 4.86 -10.06
C ASN A 54 0.84 4.21 -9.58
N GLN A 55 1.77 5.00 -9.03
CA GLN A 55 3.06 4.51 -8.54
C GLN A 55 3.04 4.23 -7.03
N PRO A 56 3.76 3.16 -6.58
CA PRO A 56 4.01 2.88 -5.16
C PRO A 56 4.92 3.95 -4.55
N SER A 57 4.35 5.08 -4.10
CA SER A 57 5.07 6.07 -3.31
C SER A 57 5.21 5.60 -1.85
N ARG A 58 6.41 5.75 -1.28
CA ARG A 58 6.61 5.70 0.18
C ARG A 58 5.59 6.65 0.82
N PRO A 59 4.86 6.27 1.87
CA PRO A 59 4.22 7.25 2.72
C PRO A 59 5.36 8.14 3.24
N GLN A 60 5.34 9.42 2.85
CA GLN A 60 6.15 10.44 3.48
C GLN A 60 5.58 10.56 4.89
N LEU A 61 6.12 9.76 5.82
CA LEU A 61 6.03 10.05 7.23
C LEU A 61 6.84 11.32 7.42
N GLU A 62 6.23 12.46 7.08
CA GLU A 62 6.63 13.76 7.60
C GLU A 62 6.36 13.71 9.10
N LEU A 63 7.20 12.98 9.83
CA LEU A 63 7.44 13.29 11.22
C LEU A 63 8.12 14.65 11.17
N THR A 64 7.30 15.70 11.16
CA THR A 64 7.72 17.06 11.44
C THR A 64 8.62 16.97 12.67
N LYS A 65 9.92 17.12 12.43
CA LYS A 65 10.88 17.27 13.50
C LYS A 65 10.49 18.55 14.23
N LYS A 66 10.28 18.37 15.54
CA LYS A 66 10.13 19.42 16.55
C LYS A 66 11.24 20.46 16.47
#